data_AF-A0A0G4HU16-F1
#
_entry.id   AF-A0A0G4HU16-F1
#
_cell.length_a   1.000
_cell.length_b   1.000
_cell.length_c   1.000
_cell.angle_alpha   90.00
_cell.angle_beta   90.00
_cell.angle_gamma   90.00
#
_symmetry.space_group_name_H-M   'P 1'
#
loop_
_entity.id
_entity.type
_entity.pdbx_description
1 polymer ?
#
loop_
_entity_poly.entity_id
_entity_poly.type
_entity_poly.pdbx_seq_one_letter_code
_entity_poly.pdbx_strand_id
1 'polypeptide(L)'
;MSLFRRGLIFLCVTGMLKRMTSAFLAGRGPLGDFRSRRQRLSQEPLPLFQLRSSLTHNTPFSSRLAMSAPAAAETAKEQKESEMTEAERRDHRRIGRLMELFFVAEEAVGSVFWQPNGWQLYKTLKEYLSKQLISNGYLEIATPTLLNQKLWETSGHWDKFRENMFVVDTDRHTTEEDEEHKLGKSAGGGTKEVLAVKPMNCPGHVLVFKKTPKSFRDLPLRLSEFGSVHRNEITGALTGLMRVRAFTQDDAHIFCTEQQINEETKSFVQLLLKVYRDLGFEEVTVKFSDRPEKRAGDDSTWDNAETALKSAIEDLGLDYELAPGEGAFYGPKLEFQVKDALGRFWQCGTIQLDFVLPARFDATFTDSDGQKKNPVMLHRAIFGSFERFLGILIENCEGKFPFWLAPLQVTTVSITDDDAPAARDLAQKLRAVGVRAEADTRAEKLSYKIRENTIRRVPVQLVIGAREREAGTVAVRRIGSRDQQILPVEEVLKSLEEDAKLP
;
A
#
# COMPACT_ATOMS: atom_id res chain seq x y z
N MET A 1 -40.10 51.44 13.55
CA MET A 1 -40.03 50.44 14.65
C MET A 1 -38.69 49.74 14.54
N SER A 2 -37.60 50.39 14.97
CA SER A 2 -36.96 50.32 16.31
C SER A 2 -36.53 48.89 16.68
N LEU A 3 -35.24 48.53 16.67
CA LEU A 3 -34.22 48.80 17.70
C LEU A 3 -34.41 48.02 19.02
N PHE A 4 -33.31 47.38 19.45
CA PHE A 4 -32.92 46.96 20.81
C PHE A 4 -33.60 45.73 21.47
N ARG A 5 -32.81 44.68 21.73
CA ARG A 5 -32.17 44.48 23.05
C ARG A 5 -30.98 43.51 23.02
N ARG A 6 -29.85 44.03 23.47
CA ARG A 6 -28.62 43.36 23.96
C ARG A 6 -28.67 43.27 25.49
N GLY A 7 -27.83 42.41 26.07
CA GLY A 7 -27.34 42.43 27.48
C GLY A 7 -28.07 41.42 28.35
N LEU A 8 -27.43 40.52 29.10
CA LEU A 8 -26.21 40.57 29.94
C LEU A 8 -25.70 39.11 30.01
N ILE A 9 -24.40 38.78 30.07
CA ILE A 9 -23.52 38.96 31.22
C ILE A 9 -22.07 39.05 30.71
N PHE A 10 -21.40 40.11 31.15
CA PHE A 10 -19.99 40.45 30.98
C PHE A 10 -19.36 40.35 32.37
N LEU A 11 -18.19 39.72 32.49
CA LEU A 11 -17.09 39.94 33.45
C LEU A 11 -16.40 38.61 33.79
N CYS A 12 -15.20 38.37 33.25
CA CYS A 12 -13.96 38.58 33.99
C CYS A 12 -12.78 38.11 33.12
N VAL A 13 -12.18 39.05 32.39
CA VAL A 13 -10.76 39.00 32.05
C VAL A 13 -10.02 39.52 33.28
N THR A 14 -9.16 38.68 33.87
CA THR A 14 -7.93 38.98 34.65
C THR A 14 -7.78 37.96 35.79
N GLY A 15 -6.70 37.17 35.78
CA GLY A 15 -6.25 36.48 36.99
C GLY A 15 -5.73 35.05 36.79
N MET A 16 -4.65 34.86 36.03
CA MET A 16 -3.85 33.63 36.18
C MET A 16 -2.36 33.87 35.89
N LEU A 17 -1.82 34.91 36.53
CA LEU A 17 -0.44 34.94 37.01
C LEU A 17 -0.52 35.08 38.54
N LYS A 18 0.29 34.29 39.26
CA LYS A 18 0.49 34.24 40.72
C LYS A 18 -0.46 33.32 41.52
N ARG A 19 0.01 32.09 41.70
CA ARG A 19 0.06 31.27 42.94
C ARG A 19 0.82 30.00 42.55
N MET A 20 1.91 29.52 43.15
CA MET A 20 2.68 29.91 44.33
C MET A 20 4.10 29.39 44.13
N THR A 21 5.08 30.29 44.24
CA THR A 21 6.43 29.98 44.70
C THR A 21 6.42 29.97 46.23
N SER A 22 6.71 28.84 46.87
CA SER A 22 7.53 28.74 48.09
C SER A 22 7.46 27.32 48.68
N ALA A 23 8.56 26.58 48.57
CA ALA A 23 9.15 25.83 49.69
C ALA A 23 10.40 25.11 49.17
N PHE A 24 11.49 25.87 49.15
CA PHE A 24 12.85 25.36 49.12
C PHE A 24 13.20 24.83 50.51
N LEU A 25 14.05 23.79 50.55
CA LEU A 25 14.88 23.26 51.66
C LEU A 25 14.48 21.87 52.17
N ALA A 26 15.25 20.86 51.76
CA ALA A 26 16.16 20.10 52.65
C ALA A 26 16.67 18.82 51.96
N GLY A 27 17.94 18.47 52.16
CA GLY A 27 18.41 17.08 52.03
C GLY A 27 19.56 16.84 51.06
N ARG A 28 20.79 17.14 51.50
CA ARG A 28 22.05 16.61 50.93
C ARG A 28 22.24 15.14 51.31
N GLY A 29 22.85 14.33 50.45
CA GLY A 29 23.43 13.01 50.75
C GLY A 29 24.26 12.46 49.57
N PRO A 30 25.34 11.69 49.79
CA PRO A 30 26.64 12.00 49.18
C PRO A 30 27.07 11.13 47.99
N LEU A 31 28.01 11.69 47.21
CA LEU A 31 28.85 11.06 46.19
C LEU A 31 29.86 10.10 46.83
N GLY A 32 29.97 8.89 46.27
CA GLY A 32 31.07 7.96 46.46
C GLY A 32 31.87 7.81 45.18
N ASP A 33 33.12 8.25 45.24
CA ASP A 33 34.20 8.14 44.25
C ASP A 33 34.74 6.70 44.21
N PHE A 34 35.08 6.13 43.04
CA PHE A 34 36.22 5.19 42.95
C PHE A 34 36.72 4.99 41.51
N ARG A 35 38.04 5.13 41.41
CA ARG A 35 38.90 5.13 40.22
C ARG A 35 39.21 3.74 39.65
N SER A 36 39.58 3.78 38.37
CA SER A 36 40.70 3.04 37.73
C SER A 36 40.50 1.58 37.30
N ARG A 37 40.72 1.32 36.00
CA ARG A 37 41.97 0.73 35.47
C ARG A 37 41.97 0.74 33.93
N ARG A 38 42.96 1.40 33.34
CA ARG A 38 43.40 1.19 31.95
C ARG A 38 44.54 0.18 31.96
N GLN A 39 44.46 -0.83 31.10
CA GLN A 39 45.62 -1.56 30.59
C GLN A 39 45.71 -1.32 29.07
N ARG A 40 46.92 -1.36 28.55
CA ARG A 40 47.39 -0.73 27.31
C ARG A 40 48.01 -1.81 26.39
N LEU A 41 48.11 -1.47 25.09
CA LEU A 41 48.91 -2.07 23.98
C LEU A 41 48.13 -3.06 23.09
N SER A 42 48.18 -3.06 21.74
CA SER A 42 48.98 -2.34 20.71
C SER A 42 48.42 -2.64 19.28
N GLN A 43 48.54 -1.68 18.33
CA GLN A 43 48.74 -1.79 16.84
C GLN A 43 47.72 -2.63 16.00
N GLU A 44 47.17 -2.29 14.83
CA GLU A 44 47.33 -1.35 13.69
C GLU A 44 45.96 -1.19 12.96
N PRO A 45 45.75 -0.25 12.00
CA PRO A 45 44.42 0.09 11.48
C PRO A 45 44.04 -0.58 10.14
N LEU A 46 42.81 -1.07 10.02
CA LEU A 46 42.13 -1.40 8.75
C LEU A 46 40.65 -0.94 8.80
N PRO A 47 40.00 -0.67 7.65
CA PRO A 47 39.04 0.43 7.51
C PRO A 47 37.64 0.10 8.04
N LEU A 48 37.10 1.04 8.81
CA LEU A 48 35.73 1.07 9.32
C LEU A 48 34.73 1.47 8.23
N PHE A 49 33.78 0.60 7.92
CA PHE A 49 32.45 1.03 7.46
C PHE A 49 31.36 0.28 8.24
N GLN A 50 30.38 1.06 8.68
CA GLN A 50 29.21 0.74 9.51
C GLN A 50 29.46 0.52 11.02
N LEU A 51 29.35 1.62 11.78
CA LEU A 51 28.99 1.60 13.20
C LEU A 51 27.50 1.93 13.34
N ARG A 52 26.73 0.94 13.81
CA ARG A 52 25.42 1.16 14.46
C ARG A 52 25.69 1.94 15.76
N SER A 53 25.01 3.06 15.96
CA SER A 53 25.18 3.87 17.16
C SER A 53 24.41 3.27 18.35
N SER A 54 25.15 2.83 19.37
CA SER A 54 24.67 2.75 20.75
C SER A 54 24.79 4.12 21.42
N LEU A 55 23.77 4.52 22.17
CA LEU A 55 23.63 5.80 22.88
C LEU A 55 24.68 5.99 23.97
N THR A 56 25.38 7.14 23.98
CA THR A 56 25.82 7.85 25.20
C THR A 56 25.97 9.36 24.94
N HIS A 57 25.24 10.15 25.75
CA HIS A 57 25.31 11.57 26.13
C HIS A 57 26.01 12.69 25.30
N ASN A 58 25.17 13.70 24.99
CA ASN A 58 25.30 15.16 25.15
C ASN A 58 26.58 15.91 24.71
N THR A 59 26.49 16.57 23.56
CA THR A 59 27.08 17.89 23.30
C THR A 59 26.20 18.70 22.33
N PRO A 60 26.06 20.04 22.50
CA PRO A 60 25.13 20.84 21.71
C PRO A 60 25.62 21.05 20.27
N PHE A 61 24.72 20.84 19.30
CA PHE A 61 24.98 21.00 17.88
C PHE A 61 24.96 22.49 17.51
N SER A 62 26.11 23.05 17.12
CA SER A 62 26.20 24.37 16.50
C SER A 62 25.79 24.26 15.03
N SER A 63 24.64 24.82 14.67
CA SER A 63 24.19 24.93 13.28
C SER A 63 24.98 26.01 12.55
N ARG A 64 25.98 25.61 11.75
CA ARG A 64 26.47 26.46 10.66
C ARG A 64 25.55 26.26 9.46
N LEU A 65 24.70 27.26 9.17
CA LEU A 65 24.10 27.39 7.85
C LEU A 65 25.22 27.68 6.85
N ALA A 66 25.56 26.71 6.01
CA ALA A 66 26.28 26.98 4.77
C ALA A 66 25.24 27.30 3.70
N MET A 67 25.11 28.57 3.32
CA MET A 67 24.46 28.94 2.07
C MET A 67 25.38 28.51 0.93
N SER A 68 25.13 27.35 0.34
CA SER A 68 25.77 26.95 -0.91
C SER A 68 25.05 27.56 -2.09
N ALA A 69 25.79 28.19 -3.02
CA ALA A 69 25.26 28.68 -4.28
C ALA A 69 24.60 27.54 -5.11
N PRO A 70 23.49 27.79 -5.82
CA PRO A 70 22.69 26.75 -6.48
C PRO A 70 23.48 25.88 -7.46
N ALA A 71 24.42 26.47 -8.21
CA ALA A 71 25.25 25.74 -9.18
C ALA A 71 26.18 24.68 -8.54
N ALA A 72 26.67 24.91 -7.31
CA ALA A 72 27.56 23.96 -6.62
C ALA A 72 26.77 22.78 -6.02
N ALA A 73 25.53 23.02 -5.59
CA ALA A 73 24.61 21.97 -5.13
C ALA A 73 24.13 21.08 -6.29
N GLU A 74 24.03 21.64 -7.50
CA GLU A 74 23.63 20.93 -8.72
C GLU A 74 24.70 19.94 -9.22
N THR A 75 25.97 20.36 -9.31
CA THR A 75 27.09 19.46 -9.67
C THR A 75 27.30 18.34 -8.67
N ALA A 76 27.09 18.62 -7.37
CA ALA A 76 27.21 17.61 -6.32
C ALA A 76 26.09 16.56 -6.38
N LYS A 77 24.87 16.93 -6.83
CA LYS A 77 23.78 15.97 -7.06
C LYS A 77 24.09 15.02 -8.22
N GLU A 78 24.67 15.53 -9.31
CA GLU A 78 25.02 14.72 -10.49
C GLU A 78 26.13 13.72 -10.20
N GLN A 79 27.21 14.15 -9.52
CA GLN A 79 28.28 13.25 -9.07
C GLN A 79 27.74 12.17 -8.12
N LYS A 80 26.85 12.54 -7.21
CA LYS A 80 26.22 11.58 -6.30
C LYS A 80 25.33 10.58 -7.04
N GLU A 81 24.64 10.97 -8.11
CA GLU A 81 23.83 10.04 -8.91
C GLU A 81 24.70 9.09 -9.75
N SER A 82 25.86 9.53 -10.26
CA SER A 82 26.77 8.67 -11.03
C SER A 82 27.45 7.60 -10.18
N GLU A 83 27.68 7.87 -8.89
CA GLU A 83 28.30 6.93 -7.94
C GLU A 83 27.33 5.95 -7.26
N MET A 84 26.01 6.19 -7.37
CA MET A 84 25.00 5.32 -6.77
C MET A 84 24.90 3.95 -7.44
N THR A 85 24.71 2.92 -6.63
CA THR A 85 24.37 1.57 -7.10
C THR A 85 22.98 1.56 -7.74
N GLU A 86 22.72 0.59 -8.64
CA GLU A 86 21.40 0.46 -9.28
C GLU A 86 20.28 0.24 -8.26
N ALA A 87 20.55 -0.54 -7.20
CA ALA A 87 19.61 -0.77 -6.12
C ALA A 87 19.22 0.52 -5.38
N GLU A 88 20.18 1.41 -5.10
CA GLU A 88 19.90 2.70 -4.45
C GLU A 88 19.10 3.65 -5.35
N ARG A 89 19.32 3.59 -6.68
CA ARG A 89 18.55 4.41 -7.63
C ARG A 89 17.09 3.99 -7.69
N ARG A 90 16.83 2.68 -7.59
CA ARG A 90 15.50 2.07 -7.65
C ARG A 90 14.76 2.02 -6.31
N ASP A 91 15.39 2.36 -5.20
CA ASP A 91 14.74 2.34 -3.88
C ASP A 91 13.46 3.19 -3.85
N HIS A 92 12.32 2.55 -3.57
CA HIS A 92 11.01 3.21 -3.57
C HIS A 92 10.90 4.34 -2.55
N ARG A 93 11.71 4.35 -1.48
CA ARG A 93 11.75 5.43 -0.47
C ARG A 93 12.47 6.66 -1.00
N ARG A 94 13.47 6.47 -1.87
CA ARG A 94 14.14 7.56 -2.56
C ARG A 94 13.22 8.14 -3.62
N ILE A 95 12.68 7.29 -4.49
CA ILE A 95 11.78 7.70 -5.58
C ILE A 95 10.51 8.33 -5.00
N GLY A 96 9.94 7.74 -3.94
CA GLY A 96 8.76 8.25 -3.26
C GLY A 96 8.93 9.66 -2.70
N ARG A 97 10.14 10.03 -2.23
CA ARG A 97 10.45 11.42 -1.86
C ARG A 97 10.60 12.33 -3.06
N LEU A 98 11.32 11.85 -4.09
CA LEU A 98 11.60 12.62 -5.30
C LEU A 98 10.35 12.95 -6.12
N MET A 99 9.39 12.03 -6.16
CA MET A 99 8.11 12.19 -6.87
C MET A 99 6.97 12.62 -5.94
N GLU A 100 7.25 12.87 -4.66
CA GLU A 100 6.26 13.24 -3.65
C GLU A 100 5.06 12.26 -3.61
N LEU A 101 5.36 10.96 -3.55
CA LEU A 101 4.36 9.90 -3.55
C LEU A 101 3.81 9.65 -2.15
N PHE A 102 4.69 9.52 -1.16
CA PHE A 102 4.30 9.18 0.20
C PHE A 102 5.37 9.62 1.20
N PHE A 103 5.02 9.60 2.48
CA PHE A 103 5.97 9.66 3.58
C PHE A 103 5.48 8.79 4.76
N VAL A 104 6.39 8.51 5.69
CA VAL A 104 6.08 7.84 6.96
C VAL A 104 6.38 8.85 8.07
N ALA A 105 5.49 8.96 9.05
CA ALA A 105 5.64 9.85 10.20
C ALA A 105 5.67 9.06 11.50
N GLU A 106 6.29 9.62 12.54
CA GLU A 106 6.43 8.96 13.84
C GLU A 106 5.09 8.74 14.54
N GLU A 107 4.10 9.59 14.25
CA GLU A 107 2.74 9.53 14.76
C GLU A 107 1.95 8.33 14.21
N ALA A 108 2.35 7.77 13.07
CA ALA A 108 1.68 6.66 12.41
C ALA A 108 2.65 5.50 12.17
N VAL A 109 3.15 4.90 13.25
CA VAL A 109 4.15 3.83 13.21
C VAL A 109 3.69 2.66 12.35
N GLY A 110 4.40 2.41 11.24
CA GLY A 110 4.08 1.35 10.30
C GLY A 110 2.92 1.66 9.37
N SER A 111 2.51 2.92 9.26
CA SER A 111 1.46 3.37 8.35
C SER A 111 1.99 4.45 7.42
N VAL A 112 1.35 4.58 6.26
CA VAL A 112 1.84 5.44 5.16
C VAL A 112 0.92 6.64 5.00
N PHE A 113 1.50 7.84 4.90
CA PHE A 113 0.80 9.02 4.43
C PHE A 113 0.98 9.14 2.92
N TRP A 114 -0.11 8.98 2.18
CA TRP A 114 -0.13 9.18 0.73
C TRP A 114 -0.24 10.65 0.39
N GLN A 115 0.73 11.16 -0.38
CA GLN A 115 0.70 12.51 -0.94
C GLN A 115 -0.12 12.52 -2.25
N PRO A 116 -0.47 13.70 -2.81
CA PRO A 116 -1.36 13.77 -3.98
C PRO A 116 -0.93 12.89 -5.17
N ASN A 117 0.37 12.86 -5.50
CA ASN A 117 0.87 12.03 -6.60
C ASN A 117 0.77 10.54 -6.28
N GLY A 118 1.17 10.12 -5.08
CA GLY A 118 1.07 8.70 -4.71
C GLY A 118 -0.38 8.24 -4.55
N TRP A 119 -1.27 9.11 -4.07
CA TRP A 119 -2.69 8.81 -3.99
C TRP A 119 -3.33 8.73 -5.38
N GLN A 120 -2.90 9.55 -6.34
CA GLN A 120 -3.35 9.43 -7.71
C GLN A 120 -2.92 8.09 -8.33
N LEU A 121 -1.66 7.70 -8.13
CA LEU A 121 -1.14 6.39 -8.54
C LEU A 121 -1.95 5.24 -7.93
N TYR A 122 -2.19 5.31 -6.62
CA TYR A 122 -2.99 4.33 -5.87
C TYR A 122 -4.42 4.20 -6.44
N LYS A 123 -5.12 5.33 -6.62
CA LYS A 123 -6.49 5.35 -7.15
C LYS A 123 -6.56 4.78 -8.56
N THR A 124 -5.64 5.17 -9.45
CA THR A 124 -5.61 4.69 -10.84
C THR A 124 -5.37 3.18 -10.88
N LEU A 125 -4.47 2.66 -10.05
CA LEU A 125 -4.25 1.22 -9.95
C LEU A 125 -5.47 0.48 -9.39
N LYS A 126 -6.13 1.05 -8.37
CA LYS A 126 -7.36 0.49 -7.79
C LYS A 126 -8.50 0.46 -8.81
N GLU A 127 -8.69 1.56 -9.55
CA GLU A 127 -9.73 1.66 -10.57
C GLU A 127 -9.52 0.65 -11.70
N TYR A 128 -8.27 0.53 -12.18
CA TYR A 128 -7.90 -0.49 -13.16
C TYR A 128 -8.26 -1.89 -12.65
N LEU A 129 -7.82 -2.26 -11.45
CA LEU A 129 -8.10 -3.59 -10.94
C LEU A 129 -9.60 -3.80 -10.72
N SER A 130 -10.32 -2.84 -10.15
CA SER A 130 -11.78 -2.93 -9.94
C SER A 130 -12.52 -3.22 -11.26
N LYS A 131 -12.17 -2.54 -12.36
CA LYS A 131 -12.73 -2.81 -13.69
C LYS A 131 -12.42 -4.22 -14.18
N GLN A 132 -11.16 -4.68 -14.01
CA GLN A 132 -10.78 -6.05 -14.36
C GLN A 132 -11.58 -7.07 -13.52
N LEU A 133 -11.78 -6.84 -12.22
CA LEU A 133 -12.58 -7.72 -11.36
C LEU A 133 -14.05 -7.75 -11.77
N ILE A 134 -14.68 -6.61 -12.00
CA ILE A 134 -16.09 -6.52 -12.40
C ILE A 134 -16.32 -7.24 -13.74
N SER A 135 -15.43 -7.04 -14.71
CA SER A 135 -15.53 -7.74 -16.01
C SER A 135 -15.37 -9.26 -15.90
N ASN A 136 -14.75 -9.75 -14.81
CA ASN A 136 -14.59 -11.17 -14.49
C ASN A 136 -15.64 -11.67 -13.47
N GLY A 137 -16.75 -10.94 -13.30
CA GLY A 137 -17.90 -11.37 -12.51
C GLY A 137 -17.71 -11.30 -10.99
N TYR A 138 -16.72 -10.54 -10.51
CA TYR A 138 -16.61 -10.25 -9.08
C TYR A 138 -17.60 -9.17 -8.67
N LEU A 139 -18.18 -9.35 -7.47
CA LEU A 139 -19.02 -8.36 -6.82
C LEU A 139 -18.20 -7.65 -5.75
N GLU A 140 -17.93 -6.36 -5.97
CA GLU A 140 -17.20 -5.54 -5.00
C GLU A 140 -18.09 -5.23 -3.78
N ILE A 141 -17.59 -5.56 -2.59
CA ILE A 141 -18.23 -5.36 -1.29
C ILE A 141 -17.29 -4.60 -0.36
N ALA A 142 -17.82 -4.14 0.77
CA ALA A 142 -17.03 -3.56 1.86
C ALA A 142 -17.51 -4.10 3.20
N THR A 143 -16.57 -4.52 4.06
CA THR A 143 -16.87 -5.06 5.39
C THR A 143 -16.28 -4.17 6.49
N PRO A 144 -16.91 -4.09 7.67
CA PRO A 144 -16.42 -3.21 8.75
C PRO A 144 -14.99 -3.53 9.18
N THR A 145 -14.23 -2.48 9.54
CA THR A 145 -12.84 -2.63 9.99
C THR A 145 -12.72 -3.10 11.43
N LEU A 146 -13.68 -2.73 12.29
CA LEU A 146 -13.70 -3.07 13.71
C LEU A 146 -14.79 -4.12 13.96
N LEU A 147 -14.40 -5.30 14.43
CA LEU A 147 -15.30 -6.46 14.54
C LEU A 147 -15.15 -7.12 15.91
N ASN A 148 -16.25 -7.69 16.41
CA ASN A 148 -16.32 -8.34 17.72
C ASN A 148 -15.38 -9.56 17.80
N GLN A 149 -14.71 -9.74 18.94
CA GLN A 149 -13.85 -10.89 19.26
C GLN A 149 -14.45 -12.24 18.85
N LYS A 150 -15.75 -12.44 19.09
CA LYS A 150 -16.46 -13.69 18.78
C LYS A 150 -16.37 -14.09 17.31
N LEU A 151 -16.28 -13.12 16.40
CA LEU A 151 -16.09 -13.39 14.97
C LEU A 151 -14.74 -14.10 14.74
N TRP A 152 -13.69 -13.60 15.38
CA TRP A 152 -12.33 -14.10 15.26
C TRP A 152 -12.16 -15.46 15.94
N GLU A 153 -12.85 -15.69 17.07
CA GLU A 153 -12.92 -16.99 17.73
C GLU A 153 -13.60 -18.02 16.83
N THR A 154 -14.77 -17.69 16.27
CA THR A 154 -15.50 -18.57 15.34
C THR A 154 -14.62 -18.95 14.15
N SER A 155 -13.90 -17.97 13.59
CA SER A 155 -12.97 -18.20 12.48
C SER A 155 -11.71 -19.00 12.86
N GLY A 156 -11.37 -19.10 14.15
CA GLY A 156 -10.11 -19.68 14.64
C GLY A 156 -8.90 -18.74 14.59
N HIS A 157 -9.05 -17.52 14.06
CA HIS A 157 -7.96 -16.54 14.00
C HIS A 157 -7.60 -15.98 15.37
N TRP A 158 -8.55 -15.98 16.32
CA TRP A 158 -8.23 -15.56 17.69
C TRP A 158 -7.22 -16.50 18.35
N ASP A 159 -7.27 -17.80 18.10
CA ASP A 159 -6.31 -18.72 18.73
C ASP A 159 -4.95 -18.67 18.04
N LYS A 160 -4.92 -18.48 16.71
CA LYS A 160 -3.72 -18.64 15.89
C LYS A 160 -3.02 -17.33 15.50
N PHE A 161 -3.73 -16.21 15.50
CA PHE A 161 -3.24 -14.93 14.94
C PHE A 161 -3.35 -13.75 15.89
N ARG A 162 -3.83 -13.96 17.12
CA ARG A 162 -4.15 -12.90 18.09
C ARG A 162 -2.98 -12.00 18.50
N GLU A 163 -1.76 -12.53 18.53
CA GLU A 163 -0.56 -11.74 18.84
C GLU A 163 -0.31 -10.66 17.76
N ASN A 164 -0.73 -10.93 16.53
CA ASN A 164 -0.60 -10.04 15.38
C ASN A 164 -1.85 -9.17 15.14
N MET A 165 -2.80 -9.10 16.08
CA MET A 165 -4.03 -8.31 15.96
C MET A 165 -4.00 -7.09 16.88
N PHE A 166 -4.51 -5.96 16.40
CA PHE A 166 -4.82 -4.81 17.25
C PHE A 166 -6.18 -5.02 17.91
N VAL A 167 -6.20 -4.96 19.24
CA VAL A 167 -7.41 -5.10 20.05
C VAL A 167 -7.77 -3.75 20.65
N VAL A 168 -9.05 -3.40 20.56
CA VAL A 168 -9.63 -2.19 21.12
C VAL A 168 -10.47 -2.60 22.31
N ASP A 169 -10.07 -2.17 23.50
CA ASP A 169 -10.91 -2.28 24.68
C ASP A 169 -12.00 -1.20 24.60
N THR A 170 -13.27 -1.62 24.68
CA THR A 170 -14.41 -0.71 24.57
C THR A 170 -14.95 -0.25 25.91
N ASP A 171 -14.34 -0.66 27.02
CA ASP A 171 -14.75 -0.16 28.34
C ASP A 171 -14.36 1.32 28.47
N ARG A 172 -15.35 2.21 28.43
CA ARG A 172 -15.15 3.67 28.50
C ARG A 172 -15.10 4.21 29.94
N HIS A 173 -14.96 3.36 30.95
CA HIS A 173 -14.89 3.75 32.35
C HIS A 173 -13.81 2.96 33.10
N THR A 174 -12.59 3.50 33.10
CA THR A 174 -11.67 3.34 34.23
C THR A 174 -10.89 4.65 34.37
N THR A 175 -11.41 5.58 35.16
CA THR A 175 -10.54 6.53 35.85
C THR A 175 -9.62 5.74 36.78
N GLU A 176 -8.42 6.27 37.07
CA GLU A 176 -7.36 5.59 37.85
C GLU A 176 -7.81 5.11 39.26
N GLU A 177 -9.02 5.46 39.71
CA GLU A 177 -9.61 5.04 41.00
C GLU A 177 -10.35 3.69 40.95
N ASP A 178 -10.61 3.09 39.77
CA ASP A 178 -11.37 1.84 39.62
C ASP A 178 -10.49 0.58 39.42
N GLU A 179 -9.25 0.61 39.91
CA GLU A 179 -8.29 -0.51 39.82
C GLU A 179 -8.75 -1.79 40.57
N GLU A 180 -9.73 -1.68 41.47
CA GLU A 180 -10.19 -2.80 42.31
C GLU A 180 -11.33 -3.65 41.69
N HIS A 181 -11.94 -3.22 40.57
CA HIS A 181 -12.97 -3.98 39.87
C HIS A 181 -12.44 -4.76 38.65
N LYS A 182 -11.27 -5.38 38.80
CA LYS A 182 -10.77 -6.41 37.87
C LYS A 182 -11.44 -7.76 38.13
N LEU A 183 -12.66 -7.95 37.60
CA LEU A 183 -13.12 -9.18 36.93
C LEU A 183 -14.61 -9.07 36.56
N GLY A 184 -14.89 -8.90 35.26
CA GLY A 184 -16.09 -9.47 34.65
C GLY A 184 -17.40 -8.66 34.64
N LYS A 185 -17.43 -7.39 35.00
CA LYS A 185 -18.65 -6.56 34.86
C LYS A 185 -18.31 -5.16 34.36
N SER A 186 -18.78 -4.81 33.16
CA SER A 186 -18.76 -3.42 32.70
C SER A 186 -19.73 -2.60 33.58
N ALA A 187 -19.46 -1.30 33.75
CA ALA A 187 -20.20 -0.37 34.62
C ALA A 187 -21.72 -0.28 34.35
N GLY A 188 -22.23 -0.92 33.28
CA GLY A 188 -23.65 -1.04 32.94
C GLY A 188 -24.27 -2.45 33.05
N GLY A 189 -23.60 -3.43 33.67
CA GLY A 189 -24.12 -4.79 33.83
C GLY A 189 -24.12 -5.65 32.56
N GLY A 190 -23.51 -5.17 31.47
CA GLY A 190 -23.29 -5.93 30.24
C GLY A 190 -21.97 -6.71 30.23
N THR A 191 -21.91 -7.77 29.42
CA THR A 191 -20.66 -8.50 29.10
C THR A 191 -19.68 -7.56 28.43
N LYS A 192 -18.43 -7.53 28.89
CA LYS A 192 -17.34 -6.74 28.29
C LYS A 192 -17.19 -7.12 26.82
N GLU A 193 -17.56 -6.22 25.91
CA GLU A 193 -17.32 -6.42 24.49
C GLU A 193 -15.86 -6.10 24.18
N VAL A 194 -15.19 -7.01 23.48
CA VAL A 194 -13.83 -6.80 22.99
C VAL A 194 -13.92 -6.71 21.49
N LEU A 195 -13.39 -5.64 20.93
CA LEU A 195 -13.34 -5.44 19.49
C LEU A 195 -11.89 -5.61 19.01
N ALA A 196 -11.73 -6.05 17.77
CA ALA A 196 -10.43 -6.09 17.12
C ALA A 196 -10.51 -5.49 15.73
N VAL A 197 -9.45 -4.78 15.37
CA VAL A 197 -9.24 -4.28 14.01
C VAL A 197 -8.93 -5.48 13.13
N LYS A 198 -9.63 -5.62 11.99
CA LYS A 198 -9.52 -6.79 11.15
C LYS A 198 -8.08 -6.99 10.61
N PRO A 199 -7.47 -8.18 10.80
CA PRO A 199 -6.18 -8.52 10.18
C PRO A 199 -6.32 -9.12 8.77
N MET A 200 -7.55 -9.41 8.35
CA MET A 200 -7.95 -10.02 7.07
C MET A 200 -9.46 -9.85 6.85
N ASN A 201 -9.94 -10.03 5.62
CA ASN A 201 -11.34 -9.78 5.27
C ASN A 201 -12.22 -11.04 5.29
N CYS A 202 -11.63 -12.24 5.22
CA CYS A 202 -12.31 -13.52 5.01
C CYS A 202 -13.55 -13.72 5.90
N PRO A 203 -13.48 -13.54 7.24
CA PRO A 203 -14.64 -13.74 8.11
C PRO A 203 -15.82 -12.81 7.77
N GLY A 204 -15.55 -11.57 7.39
CA GLY A 204 -16.57 -10.61 6.95
C GLY A 204 -17.26 -11.06 5.66
N HIS A 205 -16.50 -11.59 4.70
CA HIS A 205 -17.02 -12.08 3.42
C HIS A 205 -17.92 -13.30 3.61
N VAL A 206 -17.58 -14.19 4.55
CA VAL A 206 -18.44 -15.33 4.91
C VAL A 206 -19.77 -14.85 5.51
N LEU A 207 -19.77 -13.81 6.34
CA LEU A 207 -21.02 -13.22 6.85
C LEU A 207 -21.89 -12.64 5.72
N VAL A 208 -21.27 -12.01 4.71
CA VAL A 208 -21.99 -11.51 3.52
C VAL A 208 -22.58 -12.67 2.72
N PHE A 209 -21.82 -13.74 2.49
CA PHE A 209 -22.31 -14.95 1.83
C PHE A 209 -23.56 -15.51 2.53
N LYS A 210 -23.48 -15.64 3.86
CA LYS A 210 -24.54 -16.21 4.72
C LYS A 210 -25.82 -15.38 4.77
N LYS A 211 -25.76 -14.09 4.45
CA LYS A 211 -26.90 -13.18 4.67
C LYS A 211 -28.15 -13.58 3.90
N THR A 212 -27.97 -14.17 2.71
CA THR A 212 -29.06 -14.62 1.84
C THR A 212 -28.89 -16.10 1.55
N PRO A 213 -29.96 -16.92 1.60
CA PRO A 213 -29.90 -18.31 1.16
C PRO A 213 -29.32 -18.43 -0.25
N LYS A 214 -28.54 -19.49 -0.49
CA LYS A 214 -27.90 -19.77 -1.79
C LYS A 214 -28.34 -21.12 -2.31
N SER A 215 -28.54 -21.21 -3.62
CA SER A 215 -28.65 -22.45 -4.39
C SER A 215 -27.32 -22.74 -5.09
N PHE A 216 -27.07 -23.99 -5.49
CA PHE A 216 -25.93 -24.34 -6.34
C PHE A 216 -25.89 -23.54 -7.65
N ARG A 217 -27.04 -23.04 -8.12
CA ARG A 217 -27.15 -22.16 -9.30
C ARG A 217 -26.60 -20.75 -9.09
N ASP A 218 -26.49 -20.33 -7.83
CA ASP A 218 -25.89 -19.04 -7.47
C ASP A 218 -24.36 -19.13 -7.36
N LEU A 219 -23.79 -20.34 -7.50
CA LEU A 219 -22.35 -20.58 -7.45
C LEU A 219 -21.80 -20.79 -8.87
N PRO A 220 -20.60 -20.23 -9.18
CA PRO A 220 -19.66 -19.60 -8.25
C PRO A 220 -20.04 -18.15 -7.90
N LEU A 221 -19.98 -17.80 -6.62
CA LEU A 221 -20.17 -16.44 -6.12
C LEU A 221 -18.82 -15.82 -5.76
N ARG A 222 -18.43 -14.77 -6.47
CA ARG A 222 -17.14 -14.10 -6.30
C ARG A 222 -17.32 -12.76 -5.57
N LEU A 223 -16.83 -12.66 -4.34
CA LEU A 223 -16.87 -11.41 -3.55
C LEU A 223 -15.48 -10.80 -3.48
N SER A 224 -15.31 -9.55 -3.91
CA SER A 224 -14.03 -8.83 -3.81
C SER A 224 -14.14 -7.63 -2.88
N GLU A 225 -13.06 -7.27 -2.19
CA GLU A 225 -12.99 -6.08 -1.35
C GLU A 225 -11.57 -5.50 -1.41
N PHE A 226 -11.47 -4.20 -1.66
CA PHE A 226 -10.25 -3.44 -1.38
C PHE A 226 -10.14 -3.17 0.12
N GLY A 227 -9.87 -4.24 0.87
CA GLY A 227 -10.07 -4.30 2.31
C GLY A 227 -8.90 -3.72 3.09
N SER A 228 -9.15 -2.64 3.83
CA SER A 228 -8.18 -2.06 4.76
C SER A 228 -8.07 -2.91 6.01
N VAL A 229 -6.90 -3.52 6.21
CA VAL A 229 -6.60 -4.46 7.30
C VAL A 229 -5.40 -3.98 8.08
N HIS A 230 -5.29 -4.44 9.33
CA HIS A 230 -4.20 -4.07 10.22
C HIS A 230 -3.58 -5.29 10.89
N ARG A 231 -2.24 -5.35 10.88
CA ARG A 231 -1.45 -6.38 11.56
C ARG A 231 -0.44 -5.74 12.49
N ASN A 232 -0.33 -6.27 13.70
CA ASN A 232 0.61 -5.80 14.71
C ASN A 232 2.03 -6.33 14.42
N GLU A 233 2.59 -5.89 13.30
CA GLU A 233 3.95 -6.24 12.88
C GLU A 233 4.99 -5.72 13.88
N ILE A 234 6.05 -6.51 14.05
CA ILE A 234 7.19 -6.16 14.90
C ILE A 234 7.84 -4.88 14.34
N THR A 235 8.01 -3.86 15.19
CA THR A 235 8.47 -2.52 14.78
C THR A 235 9.77 -2.55 13.98
N GLY A 236 10.73 -3.41 14.38
CA GLY A 236 12.02 -3.54 13.69
C GLY A 236 11.96 -4.13 12.28
N ALA A 237 10.82 -4.72 11.89
CA ALA A 237 10.63 -5.29 10.56
C ALA A 237 9.97 -4.31 9.57
N LEU A 238 9.48 -3.15 10.03
CA LEU A 238 8.82 -2.16 9.19
C LEU A 238 9.80 -1.55 8.18
N THR A 239 9.39 -1.42 6.93
CA THR A 239 10.25 -0.85 5.87
C THR A 239 9.40 -0.25 4.76
N GLY A 240 9.45 1.09 4.67
CA GLY A 240 8.83 1.87 3.60
C GLY A 240 7.41 1.40 3.30
N LEU A 241 7.18 0.97 2.06
CA LEU A 241 5.92 0.35 1.63
C LEU A 241 5.95 -1.19 1.66
N MET A 242 7.12 -1.80 1.80
CA MET A 242 7.29 -3.27 1.68
C MET A 242 6.72 -4.03 2.88
N ARG A 243 6.78 -3.43 4.08
CA ARG A 243 6.23 -4.03 5.30
C ARG A 243 5.67 -2.95 6.21
N VAL A 244 4.35 -2.98 6.39
CA VAL A 244 3.52 -1.98 7.07
C VAL A 244 2.52 -2.67 7.99
N ARG A 245 2.01 -1.94 8.99
CA ARG A 245 0.96 -2.38 9.92
C ARG A 245 -0.43 -2.16 9.35
N ALA A 246 -0.66 -1.06 8.65
CA ALA A 246 -1.91 -0.75 7.98
C ALA A 246 -1.72 -0.89 6.47
N PHE A 247 -2.57 -1.69 5.84
CA PHE A 247 -2.49 -1.91 4.39
C PHE A 247 -3.84 -2.28 3.80
N THR A 248 -3.96 -2.11 2.49
CA THR A 248 -5.16 -2.48 1.75
C THR A 248 -4.85 -3.65 0.85
N GLN A 249 -5.64 -4.71 0.94
CA GLN A 249 -5.52 -5.88 0.05
C GLN A 249 -6.55 -5.83 -1.06
N ASP A 250 -6.19 -6.29 -2.26
CA ASP A 250 -7.14 -6.62 -3.33
C ASP A 250 -7.79 -8.00 -3.12
N ASP A 251 -8.28 -8.19 -1.90
CA ASP A 251 -8.72 -9.46 -1.38
C ASP A 251 -10.03 -9.89 -2.05
N ALA A 252 -10.17 -11.17 -2.35
CA ALA A 252 -11.43 -11.72 -2.79
C ALA A 252 -11.61 -13.16 -2.34
N HIS A 253 -12.87 -13.53 -2.15
CA HIS A 253 -13.30 -14.86 -1.74
C HIS A 253 -14.30 -15.39 -2.76
N ILE A 254 -13.94 -16.49 -3.41
CA ILE A 254 -14.82 -17.19 -4.34
C ILE A 254 -15.47 -18.35 -3.59
N PHE A 255 -16.79 -18.34 -3.49
CA PHE A 255 -17.58 -19.44 -2.96
C PHE A 255 -18.04 -20.30 -4.13
N CYS A 256 -17.63 -21.55 -4.18
CA CYS A 256 -17.91 -22.46 -5.30
C CYS A 256 -18.18 -23.89 -4.81
N THR A 257 -18.70 -24.74 -5.70
CA THR A 257 -18.76 -26.18 -5.42
C THR A 257 -17.39 -26.81 -5.66
N GLU A 258 -17.15 -28.02 -5.13
CA GLU A 258 -15.90 -28.75 -5.34
C GLU A 258 -15.58 -28.97 -6.84
N GLN A 259 -16.60 -29.22 -7.65
CA GLN A 259 -16.42 -29.42 -9.10
C GLN A 259 -16.00 -28.14 -9.84
N GLN A 260 -16.23 -26.97 -9.24
CA GLN A 260 -15.92 -25.67 -9.84
C GLN A 260 -14.50 -25.18 -9.51
N ILE A 261 -13.77 -25.84 -8.59
CA ILE A 261 -12.44 -25.38 -8.14
C ILE A 261 -11.47 -25.18 -9.32
N ASN A 262 -11.39 -26.15 -10.23
CA ASN A 262 -10.44 -26.12 -11.35
C ASN A 262 -10.72 -24.92 -12.28
N GLU A 263 -11.96 -24.75 -12.73
CA GLU A 263 -12.35 -23.64 -13.63
C GLU A 263 -12.20 -22.27 -12.97
N GLU A 264 -12.57 -22.13 -11.69
CA GLU A 264 -12.38 -20.88 -10.94
C GLU A 264 -10.90 -20.54 -10.75
N THR A 265 -10.06 -21.56 -10.53
CA THR A 265 -8.61 -21.38 -10.44
C THR A 265 -8.04 -20.93 -11.79
N LYS A 266 -8.43 -21.56 -12.90
CA LYS A 266 -7.99 -21.16 -14.24
C LYS A 266 -8.36 -19.72 -14.57
N SER A 267 -9.62 -19.36 -14.35
CA SER A 267 -10.14 -18.01 -14.58
C SER A 267 -9.35 -16.96 -13.78
N PHE A 268 -9.08 -17.24 -12.51
CA PHE A 268 -8.26 -16.37 -11.67
C PHE A 268 -6.82 -16.24 -12.19
N VAL A 269 -6.17 -17.35 -12.55
CA VAL A 269 -4.77 -17.34 -13.02
C VAL A 269 -4.64 -16.55 -14.32
N GLN A 270 -5.57 -16.71 -15.27
CA GLN A 270 -5.58 -15.94 -16.52
C GLN A 270 -5.73 -14.43 -16.24
N LEU A 271 -6.64 -14.05 -15.35
CA LEU A 271 -6.82 -12.68 -14.92
C LEU A 271 -5.55 -12.10 -14.27
N LEU A 272 -4.93 -12.85 -13.36
CA LEU A 272 -3.69 -12.47 -12.68
C LEU A 272 -2.56 -12.24 -13.68
N LEU A 273 -2.34 -13.17 -14.62
CA LEU A 273 -1.29 -13.06 -15.62
C LEU A 273 -1.51 -11.89 -16.58
N LYS A 274 -2.76 -11.60 -16.97
CA LYS A 274 -3.09 -10.38 -17.73
C LYS A 274 -2.70 -9.14 -16.94
N VAL A 275 -3.13 -9.05 -15.69
CA VAL A 275 -2.85 -7.89 -14.83
C VAL A 275 -1.35 -7.63 -14.66
N TYR A 276 -0.56 -8.69 -14.47
CA TYR A 276 0.90 -8.58 -14.36
C TYR A 276 1.55 -8.09 -15.67
N ARG A 277 1.11 -8.62 -16.81
CA ARG A 277 1.59 -8.20 -18.12
C ARG A 277 1.32 -6.72 -18.38
N ASP A 278 0.11 -6.25 -18.10
CA ASP A 278 -0.28 -4.85 -18.29
C ASP A 278 0.51 -3.86 -17.41
N LEU A 279 1.10 -4.37 -16.33
CA LEU A 279 1.98 -3.63 -15.41
C LEU A 279 3.47 -3.82 -15.70
N GLY A 280 3.81 -4.54 -16.76
CA GLY A 280 5.19 -4.76 -17.22
C GLY A 280 5.94 -5.88 -16.49
N PHE A 281 5.23 -6.83 -15.88
CA PHE A 281 5.82 -8.05 -15.31
C PHE A 281 5.60 -9.22 -16.28
N GLU A 282 6.63 -9.54 -17.07
CA GLU A 282 6.57 -10.61 -18.07
C GLU A 282 6.94 -11.98 -17.51
N GLU A 283 7.85 -12.03 -16.54
CA GLU A 283 8.32 -13.27 -15.90
C GLU A 283 7.57 -13.53 -14.58
N VAL A 284 6.74 -14.58 -14.58
CA VAL A 284 5.97 -15.03 -13.41
C VAL A 284 6.32 -16.48 -13.11
N THR A 285 6.77 -16.75 -11.89
CA THR A 285 7.03 -18.12 -11.40
C THR A 285 5.90 -18.55 -10.48
N VAL A 286 5.39 -19.77 -10.69
CA VAL A 286 4.33 -20.35 -9.86
C VAL A 286 4.96 -21.30 -8.84
N LYS A 287 4.58 -21.18 -7.58
CA LYS A 287 4.86 -22.17 -6.54
C LYS A 287 3.59 -22.86 -6.10
N PHE A 288 3.62 -24.18 -6.01
CA PHE A 288 2.55 -25.00 -5.45
C PHE A 288 2.96 -25.44 -4.04
N SER A 289 2.23 -24.98 -3.03
CA SER A 289 2.46 -25.40 -1.64
C SER A 289 1.43 -26.44 -1.22
N ASP A 290 1.90 -27.63 -0.87
CA ASP A 290 1.09 -28.78 -0.47
C ASP A 290 0.85 -28.82 1.05
N ARG A 291 0.20 -29.89 1.52
CA ARG A 291 -0.23 -30.04 2.90
C ARG A 291 0.91 -29.89 3.94
N PRO A 292 0.75 -29.04 4.97
CA PRO A 292 1.66 -29.01 6.11
C PRO A 292 1.41 -30.18 7.07
N GLU A 293 2.36 -30.45 7.96
CA GLU A 293 2.22 -31.46 9.01
C GLU A 293 1.02 -31.17 9.94
N LYS A 294 0.86 -29.89 10.33
CA LYS A 294 -0.26 -29.42 11.17
C LYS A 294 -1.36 -28.84 10.29
N ARG A 295 -2.38 -29.64 10.01
CA ARG A 295 -3.52 -29.28 9.15
C ARG A 295 -4.88 -29.66 9.72
N ALA A 296 -5.92 -29.03 9.18
CA ALA A 296 -7.32 -29.35 9.41
C ALA A 296 -7.90 -30.08 8.18
N GLY A 297 -8.91 -30.91 8.38
CA GLY A 297 -9.49 -31.77 7.35
C GLY A 297 -8.82 -33.15 7.27
N ASP A 298 -9.46 -34.07 6.55
CA ASP A 298 -8.95 -35.42 6.31
C ASP A 298 -8.06 -35.52 5.06
N ASP A 299 -7.37 -36.65 4.89
CA ASP A 299 -6.44 -36.87 3.79
C ASP A 299 -7.14 -36.83 2.43
N SER A 300 -8.34 -37.39 2.32
CA SER A 300 -9.13 -37.37 1.08
C SER A 300 -9.48 -35.95 0.62
N THR A 301 -9.84 -35.07 1.54
CA THR A 301 -10.15 -33.66 1.25
C THR A 301 -8.91 -32.94 0.71
N TRP A 302 -7.77 -33.21 1.32
CA TRP A 302 -6.48 -32.66 0.88
C TRP A 302 -6.04 -33.23 -0.47
N ASP A 303 -6.19 -34.53 -0.70
CA ASP A 303 -5.87 -35.17 -1.99
C ASP A 303 -6.68 -34.51 -3.11
N ASN A 304 -7.97 -34.29 -2.89
CA ASN A 304 -8.86 -33.65 -3.85
C ASN A 304 -8.46 -32.19 -4.11
N ALA A 305 -8.17 -31.40 -3.08
CA ALA A 305 -7.79 -30.00 -3.26
C ALA A 305 -6.43 -29.82 -3.92
N GLU A 306 -5.44 -30.62 -3.55
CA GLU A 306 -4.13 -30.58 -4.18
C GLU A 306 -4.24 -30.97 -5.65
N THR A 307 -5.01 -32.01 -5.96
CA THR A 307 -5.28 -32.44 -7.34
C THR A 307 -5.99 -31.35 -8.14
N ALA A 308 -7.02 -30.71 -7.57
CA ALA A 308 -7.80 -29.68 -8.26
C ALA A 308 -6.95 -28.44 -8.62
N LEU A 309 -6.12 -27.96 -7.69
CA LEU A 309 -5.22 -26.83 -7.94
C LEU A 309 -4.10 -27.19 -8.93
N LYS A 310 -3.50 -28.39 -8.83
CA LYS A 310 -2.46 -28.84 -9.78
C LYS A 310 -3.02 -28.96 -11.20
N SER A 311 -4.18 -29.61 -11.34
CA SER A 311 -4.83 -29.79 -12.65
C SER A 311 -5.10 -28.45 -13.32
N ALA A 312 -5.46 -27.41 -12.55
CA ALA A 312 -5.71 -26.08 -13.11
C ALA A 312 -4.45 -25.44 -13.70
N ILE A 313 -3.28 -25.64 -13.08
CA ILE A 313 -1.99 -25.17 -13.60
C ILE A 313 -1.58 -25.97 -14.84
N GLU A 314 -1.70 -27.30 -14.77
CA GLU A 314 -1.32 -28.21 -15.85
C GLU A 314 -2.16 -27.97 -17.12
N ASP A 315 -3.47 -27.76 -16.96
CA ASP A 315 -4.38 -27.42 -18.05
C ASP A 315 -4.06 -26.07 -18.72
N LEU A 316 -3.46 -25.13 -17.96
CA LEU A 316 -2.98 -23.85 -18.49
C LEU A 316 -1.58 -23.95 -19.14
N GLY A 317 -0.93 -25.11 -19.05
CA GLY A 317 0.42 -25.33 -19.55
C GLY A 317 1.47 -24.49 -18.82
N LEU A 318 1.26 -24.20 -17.53
CA LEU A 318 2.20 -23.43 -16.71
C LEU A 318 3.13 -24.36 -15.94
N ASP A 319 4.42 -24.01 -15.90
CA ASP A 319 5.38 -24.67 -15.03
C ASP A 319 5.20 -24.20 -13.57
N TYR A 320 5.44 -25.11 -12.62
CA TYR A 320 5.38 -24.78 -11.19
C TYR A 320 6.49 -25.48 -10.38
N GLU A 321 6.94 -24.80 -9.32
CA GLU A 321 7.84 -25.36 -8.31
C GLU A 321 7.04 -25.90 -7.12
N LEU A 322 7.33 -27.13 -6.69
CA LEU A 322 6.75 -27.67 -5.46
C LEU A 322 7.42 -27.05 -4.23
N ALA A 323 6.63 -26.61 -3.26
CA ALA A 323 7.04 -26.10 -1.96
C ALA A 323 6.46 -27.01 -0.84
N PRO A 324 7.13 -28.12 -0.50
CA PRO A 324 6.57 -29.13 0.40
C PRO A 324 6.32 -28.59 1.80
N GLY A 325 5.12 -28.81 2.33
CA GLY A 325 4.70 -28.44 3.67
C GLY A 325 4.42 -26.95 3.90
N GLU A 326 4.44 -26.14 2.85
CA GLU A 326 4.25 -24.69 2.95
C GLU A 326 2.79 -24.23 2.80
N GLY A 327 1.84 -25.16 2.60
CA GLY A 327 0.41 -24.89 2.52
C GLY A 327 -0.15 -24.27 3.79
N ALA A 328 -1.31 -23.61 3.67
CA ALA A 328 -2.02 -23.11 4.85
C ALA A 328 -2.58 -24.28 5.65
N PHE A 329 -2.86 -24.10 6.95
CA PHE A 329 -3.43 -25.19 7.75
C PHE A 329 -4.82 -25.66 7.26
N TYR A 330 -5.49 -24.88 6.42
CA TYR A 330 -6.85 -25.11 5.91
C TYR A 330 -6.92 -25.53 4.43
N GLY A 331 -5.79 -25.56 3.72
CA GLY A 331 -5.72 -26.07 2.35
C GLY A 331 -4.45 -25.69 1.59
N PRO A 332 -4.25 -26.28 0.39
CA PRO A 332 -3.13 -25.99 -0.47
C PRO A 332 -3.25 -24.59 -1.11
N LYS A 333 -2.14 -24.07 -1.63
CA LYS A 333 -2.12 -22.76 -2.29
C LYS A 333 -1.20 -22.73 -3.50
N LEU A 334 -1.55 -21.84 -4.43
CA LEU A 334 -0.65 -21.36 -5.46
C LEU A 334 -0.13 -19.98 -5.07
N GLU A 335 1.16 -19.77 -5.30
CA GLU A 335 1.82 -18.48 -5.12
C GLU A 335 2.41 -18.02 -6.45
N PHE A 336 2.20 -16.76 -6.78
CA PHE A 336 2.69 -16.15 -8.02
C PHE A 336 3.76 -15.14 -7.66
N GLN A 337 4.98 -15.42 -8.12
CA GLN A 337 6.15 -14.59 -7.87
C GLN A 337 6.49 -13.81 -9.13
N VAL A 338 6.55 -12.48 -9.00
CA VAL A 338 7.03 -11.60 -10.08
C VAL A 338 8.51 -11.35 -9.89
N LYS A 339 9.26 -11.37 -11.00
CA LYS A 339 10.66 -10.95 -11.02
C LYS A 339 10.73 -9.46 -11.32
N ASP A 340 11.45 -8.71 -10.48
CA ASP A 340 11.67 -7.29 -10.72
C ASP A 340 12.90 -7.01 -11.59
N ALA A 341 13.08 -5.75 -11.98
CA ALA A 341 14.23 -5.29 -12.77
C ALA A 341 15.61 -5.50 -12.12
N LEU A 342 15.68 -5.81 -10.82
CA LEU A 342 16.91 -6.17 -10.10
C LEU A 342 17.12 -7.69 -10.02
N GLY A 343 16.24 -8.49 -10.64
CA GLY A 343 16.28 -9.95 -10.62
C GLY A 343 15.79 -10.58 -9.31
N ARG A 344 15.14 -9.81 -8.43
CA ARG A 344 14.56 -10.33 -7.18
C ARG A 344 13.16 -10.87 -7.44
N PHE A 345 12.80 -11.94 -6.74
CA PHE A 345 11.47 -12.52 -6.81
C PHE A 345 10.60 -12.02 -5.65
N TRP A 346 9.40 -11.56 -5.99
CA TRP A 346 8.41 -11.09 -5.04
C TRP A 346 7.13 -11.90 -5.17
N GLN A 347 6.78 -12.66 -4.14
CA GLN A 347 5.45 -13.24 -4.04
C GLN A 347 4.42 -12.10 -3.94
N CYS A 348 3.54 -11.99 -4.93
CA CYS A 348 2.46 -11.00 -4.94
C CYS A 348 1.12 -11.72 -4.90
N GLY A 349 0.84 -12.51 -5.93
CA GLY A 349 -0.44 -13.15 -6.11
C GLY A 349 -0.53 -14.46 -5.36
N THR A 350 -1.74 -14.83 -5.00
CA THR A 350 -2.02 -16.11 -4.37
C THR A 350 -3.45 -16.55 -4.64
N ILE A 351 -3.65 -17.86 -4.74
CA ILE A 351 -4.97 -18.49 -4.58
C ILE A 351 -4.83 -19.64 -3.60
N GLN A 352 -5.65 -19.64 -2.56
CA GLN A 352 -5.58 -20.57 -1.43
C GLN A 352 -6.95 -21.19 -1.22
N LEU A 353 -6.97 -22.50 -1.11
CA LEU A 353 -8.22 -23.24 -0.96
C LEU A 353 -8.54 -23.41 0.53
N ASP A 354 -9.80 -23.22 0.90
CA ASP A 354 -10.28 -23.32 2.28
C ASP A 354 -11.63 -24.06 2.36
N PHE A 355 -11.60 -25.25 2.95
CA PHE A 355 -12.80 -26.03 3.30
C PHE A 355 -13.28 -25.79 4.75
N VAL A 356 -12.45 -25.15 5.56
CA VAL A 356 -12.59 -25.06 7.00
C VAL A 356 -13.43 -23.86 7.39
N LEU A 357 -13.15 -22.67 6.85
CA LEU A 357 -13.81 -21.44 7.28
C LEU A 357 -15.30 -21.43 6.96
N PRO A 358 -15.79 -21.81 5.77
CA PRO A 358 -17.22 -21.90 5.51
C PRO A 358 -17.95 -22.82 6.50
N ALA A 359 -17.36 -23.97 6.84
CA ALA A 359 -17.90 -24.91 7.80
C ALA A 359 -17.95 -24.35 9.23
N ARG A 360 -16.87 -23.71 9.70
CA ARG A 360 -16.81 -23.04 11.02
C ARG A 360 -17.89 -21.98 11.21
N PHE A 361 -18.28 -21.33 10.12
CA PHE A 361 -19.32 -20.33 10.11
C PHE A 361 -20.71 -20.89 9.85
N ASP A 362 -20.88 -22.19 9.61
CA ASP A 362 -22.15 -22.77 9.13
C ASP A 362 -22.69 -22.01 7.90
N ALA A 363 -21.79 -21.71 6.96
CA ALA A 363 -22.13 -21.14 5.67
C ALA A 363 -22.55 -22.25 4.72
N THR A 364 -23.80 -22.24 4.25
CA THR A 364 -24.36 -23.33 3.44
C THR A 364 -25.05 -22.83 2.17
N PHE A 365 -25.10 -23.68 1.16
CA PHE A 365 -25.95 -23.57 -0.02
C PHE A 365 -26.80 -24.85 -0.18
N THR A 366 -27.87 -24.76 -0.96
CA THR A 366 -28.72 -25.92 -1.29
C THR A 366 -28.26 -26.51 -2.63
N ASP A 367 -27.87 -27.78 -2.63
CA ASP A 367 -27.40 -28.49 -3.82
C ASP A 367 -28.55 -28.93 -4.76
N SER A 368 -28.23 -29.64 -5.84
CA SER A 368 -29.21 -30.13 -6.82
C SER A 368 -30.20 -31.14 -6.24
N ASP A 369 -29.84 -31.81 -5.15
CA ASP A 369 -30.64 -32.84 -4.48
C ASP A 369 -31.44 -32.27 -3.30
N GLY A 370 -31.38 -30.94 -3.10
CA GLY A 370 -32.07 -30.24 -2.02
C GLY A 370 -31.35 -30.33 -0.67
N GLN A 371 -30.12 -30.85 -0.62
CA GLN A 371 -29.34 -30.98 0.61
C GLN A 371 -28.55 -29.70 0.88
N LYS A 372 -28.38 -29.38 2.17
CA LYS A 372 -27.50 -28.29 2.59
C LYS A 372 -26.06 -28.75 2.60
N LYS A 373 -25.19 -28.07 1.85
CA LYS A 373 -23.75 -28.31 1.80
C LYS A 373 -22.98 -27.02 2.08
N ASN A 374 -21.77 -27.15 2.60
CA ASN A 374 -20.86 -26.01 2.71
C ASN A 374 -20.20 -25.76 1.35
N PRO A 375 -20.04 -24.50 0.91
CA PRO A 375 -19.25 -24.20 -0.27
C PRO A 375 -17.76 -24.37 0.04
N VAL A 376 -16.96 -24.59 -1.00
CA VAL A 376 -15.52 -24.39 -0.96
C VAL A 376 -15.26 -22.89 -1.11
N MET A 377 -14.29 -22.36 -0.36
CA MET A 377 -13.88 -20.97 -0.48
C MET A 377 -12.45 -20.88 -1.03
N LEU A 378 -12.26 -20.08 -2.08
CA LEU A 378 -10.94 -19.75 -2.62
C LEU A 378 -10.60 -18.33 -2.18
N HIS A 379 -9.59 -18.18 -1.32
CA HIS A 379 -8.99 -16.89 -1.00
C HIS A 379 -8.05 -16.51 -2.13
N ARG A 380 -8.16 -15.30 -2.66
CA ARG A 380 -7.21 -14.85 -3.67
C ARG A 380 -6.83 -13.39 -3.51
N ALA A 381 -5.64 -13.07 -4.00
CA ALA A 381 -5.17 -11.71 -4.22
C ALA A 381 -4.28 -11.70 -5.47
N ILE A 382 -4.32 -10.62 -6.24
CA ILE A 382 -3.47 -10.41 -7.42
C ILE A 382 -2.24 -9.59 -7.01
N PHE A 383 -2.42 -8.50 -6.28
CA PHE A 383 -1.31 -7.67 -5.79
C PHE A 383 -0.83 -8.09 -4.40
N GLY A 384 -1.72 -8.66 -3.59
CA GLY A 384 -1.47 -8.88 -2.18
C GLY A 384 -1.87 -7.62 -1.40
N SER A 385 -0.90 -6.79 -1.02
CA SER A 385 -1.20 -5.45 -0.51
C SER A 385 -0.83 -4.38 -1.54
N PHE A 386 -1.65 -3.34 -1.64
CA PHE A 386 -1.41 -2.20 -2.52
C PHE A 386 -0.10 -1.49 -2.17
N GLU A 387 0.17 -1.30 -0.88
CA GLU A 387 1.40 -0.67 -0.39
C GLU A 387 2.62 -1.43 -0.91
N ARG A 388 2.69 -2.74 -0.63
CA ARG A 388 3.85 -3.55 -1.02
C ARG A 388 3.97 -3.66 -2.53
N PHE A 389 2.86 -3.86 -3.23
CA PHE A 389 2.88 -3.95 -4.68
C PHE A 389 3.30 -2.63 -5.34
N LEU A 390 2.83 -1.48 -4.85
CA LEU A 390 3.30 -0.17 -5.31
C LEU A 390 4.78 0.03 -5.00
N GLY A 391 5.26 -0.44 -3.84
CA GLY A 391 6.69 -0.50 -3.54
C GLY A 391 7.45 -1.23 -4.65
N ILE A 392 7.09 -2.49 -4.94
CA ILE A 392 7.71 -3.31 -5.98
C ILE A 392 7.63 -2.64 -7.35
N LEU A 393 6.46 -2.11 -7.72
CA LEU A 393 6.24 -1.45 -9.00
C LEU A 393 7.11 -0.20 -9.17
N ILE A 394 7.23 0.63 -8.13
CA ILE A 394 8.11 1.80 -8.12
C ILE A 394 9.56 1.40 -8.39
N GLU A 395 10.05 0.34 -7.72
CA GLU A 395 11.43 -0.12 -7.91
C GLU A 395 11.65 -0.74 -9.30
N ASN A 396 10.66 -1.50 -9.78
CA ASN A 396 10.68 -2.13 -11.10
C ASN A 396 10.78 -1.09 -12.22
N CYS A 397 9.98 -0.02 -12.16
CA CYS A 397 9.94 1.01 -13.19
C CYS A 397 10.89 2.20 -12.95
N GLU A 398 11.62 2.22 -11.82
CA GLU A 398 12.45 3.38 -11.42
C GLU A 398 11.66 4.71 -11.34
N GLY A 399 10.36 4.60 -11.00
CA GLY A 399 9.39 5.70 -11.01
C GLY A 399 8.89 6.13 -12.40
N LYS A 400 9.34 5.49 -13.48
CA LYS A 400 8.91 5.75 -14.87
C LYS A 400 7.72 4.85 -15.22
N PHE A 401 6.57 5.18 -14.65
CA PHE A 401 5.34 4.40 -14.85
C PHE A 401 4.86 4.41 -16.32
N PRO A 402 4.11 3.38 -16.75
CA PRO A 402 3.31 3.45 -17.97
C PRO A 402 2.44 4.71 -18.00
N PHE A 403 2.18 5.26 -19.19
CA PHE A 403 1.52 6.55 -19.33
C PHE A 403 0.16 6.58 -18.62
N TRP A 404 -0.68 5.57 -18.82
CA TRP A 404 -2.00 5.46 -18.16
C TRP A 404 -1.93 5.50 -16.63
N LEU A 405 -0.81 5.07 -16.02
CA LEU A 405 -0.63 4.93 -14.58
C LEU A 405 0.10 6.13 -13.94
N ALA A 406 0.93 6.84 -14.70
CA ALA A 406 1.74 7.94 -14.18
C ALA A 406 0.90 9.01 -13.46
N PRO A 407 1.26 9.42 -12.23
CA PRO A 407 0.42 10.34 -11.45
C PRO A 407 0.28 11.71 -12.11
N LEU A 408 1.36 12.17 -12.75
CA LEU A 408 1.38 13.30 -13.67
C LEU A 408 1.87 12.77 -15.03
N GLN A 409 1.03 12.87 -16.05
CA GLN A 409 1.29 12.29 -17.37
C GLN A 409 2.01 13.29 -18.29
N VAL A 410 1.59 14.56 -18.22
CA VAL A 410 2.08 15.61 -19.11
C VAL A 410 2.41 16.89 -18.34
N THR A 411 3.54 17.51 -18.67
CA THR A 411 3.81 18.91 -18.31
C THR A 411 3.88 19.76 -19.56
N THR A 412 3.04 20.80 -19.66
CA THR A 412 3.21 21.83 -20.68
C THR A 412 4.19 22.88 -20.17
N VAL A 413 5.15 23.30 -20.99
CA VAL A 413 6.27 24.13 -20.56
C VAL A 413 6.35 25.36 -21.42
N SER A 414 6.25 26.54 -20.80
CA SER A 414 6.42 27.82 -21.49
C SER A 414 7.90 28.18 -21.64
N ILE A 415 8.29 28.72 -22.80
CA ILE A 415 9.66 29.23 -23.02
C ILE A 415 9.83 30.59 -22.35
N THR A 416 8.86 31.48 -22.55
CA THR A 416 8.82 32.82 -21.96
C THR A 416 7.55 33.03 -21.11
N ASP A 417 7.46 34.17 -20.43
CA ASP A 417 6.26 34.57 -19.69
C ASP A 417 5.09 34.86 -20.64
N ASP A 418 5.37 35.38 -21.84
CA ASP A 418 4.35 35.62 -22.87
C ASP A 418 3.75 34.31 -23.42
N ASP A 419 4.47 33.18 -23.29
CA ASP A 419 4.00 31.86 -23.68
C ASP A 419 3.16 31.17 -22.59
N ALA A 420 3.16 31.70 -21.36
CA ALA A 420 2.49 31.08 -20.22
C ALA A 420 0.98 30.87 -20.42
N PRO A 421 0.20 31.81 -21.01
CA PRO A 421 -1.22 31.57 -21.29
C PRO A 421 -1.44 30.37 -22.22
N ALA A 422 -0.60 30.21 -23.25
CA ALA A 422 -0.73 29.10 -24.21
C ALA A 422 -0.39 27.75 -23.56
N ALA A 423 0.64 27.69 -22.71
CA ALA A 423 0.97 26.49 -21.95
C ALA A 423 -0.19 26.07 -21.01
N ARG A 424 -0.82 27.04 -20.32
CA ARG A 424 -1.98 26.78 -19.45
C ARG A 424 -3.20 26.30 -20.23
N ASP A 425 -3.49 26.92 -21.37
CA ASP A 425 -4.58 26.51 -22.27
C ASP A 425 -4.38 25.08 -22.76
N LEU A 426 -3.17 24.74 -23.22
CA LEU A 426 -2.87 23.37 -23.65
C LEU A 426 -3.03 22.34 -22.51
N ALA A 427 -2.57 22.67 -21.30
CA ALA A 427 -2.78 21.79 -20.14
C ALA A 427 -4.27 21.64 -19.81
N GLN A 428 -5.08 22.68 -20.00
CA GLN A 428 -6.52 22.61 -19.82
C GLN A 428 -7.19 21.73 -20.88
N LYS A 429 -6.80 21.83 -22.15
CA LYS A 429 -7.28 20.96 -23.23
C LYS A 429 -6.96 19.49 -22.97
N LEU A 430 -5.74 19.19 -22.51
CA LEU A 430 -5.33 17.85 -22.09
C LEU A 430 -6.20 17.31 -20.95
N ARG A 431 -6.44 18.12 -19.91
CA ARG A 431 -7.32 17.73 -18.81
C ARG A 431 -8.76 17.48 -19.26
N ALA A 432 -9.25 18.25 -20.23
CA ALA A 432 -10.59 18.09 -20.77
C ALA A 432 -10.81 16.73 -21.48
N VAL A 433 -9.73 16.13 -22.02
CA VAL A 433 -9.74 14.78 -22.62
C VAL A 433 -9.25 13.69 -21.66
N GLY A 434 -9.21 13.97 -20.35
CA GLY A 434 -8.86 12.98 -19.32
C GLY A 434 -7.37 12.79 -19.05
N VAL A 435 -6.49 13.55 -19.71
CA VAL A 435 -5.03 13.49 -19.47
C VAL A 435 -4.66 14.34 -18.24
N ARG A 436 -3.93 13.73 -17.31
CA ARG A 436 -3.41 14.39 -16.10
C ARG A 436 -2.23 15.29 -16.48
N ALA A 437 -2.53 16.56 -16.71
CA ALA A 437 -1.58 17.56 -17.16
C ALA A 437 -1.49 18.78 -16.25
N GLU A 438 -0.27 19.32 -16.09
CA GLU A 438 0.01 20.60 -15.44
C GLU A 438 0.83 21.53 -16.34
N ALA A 439 0.85 22.82 -16.03
CA ALA A 439 1.62 23.82 -16.77
C ALA A 439 2.77 24.36 -15.92
N ASP A 440 4.01 24.23 -16.42
CA ASP A 440 5.21 24.81 -15.84
C ASP A 440 5.51 26.16 -16.49
N THR A 441 4.92 27.20 -15.90
CA THR A 441 5.07 28.60 -16.30
C THR A 441 5.94 29.40 -15.34
N ARG A 442 6.83 28.76 -14.59
CA ARG A 442 7.72 29.46 -13.64
C ARG A 442 8.70 30.35 -14.41
N ALA A 443 9.19 31.43 -13.80
CA ALA A 443 10.19 32.33 -14.38
C ALA A 443 11.61 31.72 -14.27
N GLU A 444 11.79 30.56 -14.89
CA GLU A 444 13.03 29.76 -14.86
C GLU A 444 13.50 29.44 -16.28
N LYS A 445 14.80 29.12 -16.43
CA LYS A 445 15.35 28.71 -17.73
C LYS A 445 14.65 27.45 -18.24
N LEU A 446 14.34 27.40 -19.53
CA LEU A 446 13.69 26.23 -20.16
C LEU A 446 14.44 24.92 -19.88
N SER A 447 15.77 24.93 -19.94
CA SER A 447 16.59 23.75 -19.63
C SER A 447 16.40 23.25 -18.20
N TYR A 448 16.23 24.17 -17.24
CA TYR A 448 15.95 23.85 -15.84
C TYR A 448 14.56 23.22 -15.69
N LYS A 449 13.52 23.82 -16.29
CA LYS A 449 12.15 23.26 -16.30
C LYS A 449 12.13 21.85 -16.89
N ILE A 450 12.77 21.64 -18.05
CA ILE A 450 12.83 20.32 -18.70
C ILE A 450 13.52 19.30 -17.80
N ARG A 451 14.65 19.70 -17.19
CA ARG A 451 15.41 18.82 -16.29
C ARG A 451 14.59 18.43 -15.06
N GLU A 452 13.93 19.39 -14.40
CA GLU A 452 13.13 19.12 -13.19
C GLU A 452 11.95 18.20 -13.49
N ASN A 453 11.23 18.40 -14.60
CA ASN A 453 10.15 17.51 -15.01
C ASN A 453 10.65 16.11 -15.41
N THR A 454 11.87 16.02 -15.94
CA THR A 454 12.55 14.72 -16.19
C THR A 454 12.91 14.01 -14.89
N ILE A 455 13.38 14.75 -13.89
CA ILE A 455 13.69 14.24 -12.55
C ILE A 455 12.41 13.70 -11.91
N ARG A 456 11.31 14.47 -11.95
CA ARG A 456 9.96 14.09 -11.46
C ARG A 456 9.32 12.92 -12.21
N ARG A 457 10.01 12.37 -13.22
CA ARG A 457 9.58 11.23 -14.05
C ARG A 457 8.29 11.46 -14.83
N VAL A 458 8.02 12.70 -15.23
CA VAL A 458 6.84 13.00 -16.08
C VAL A 458 7.05 12.38 -17.46
N PRO A 459 6.15 11.48 -17.93
CA PRO A 459 6.33 10.76 -19.19
C PRO A 459 6.50 11.66 -20.41
N VAL A 460 5.70 12.74 -20.50
CA VAL A 460 5.67 13.63 -21.67
C VAL A 460 5.81 15.09 -21.25
N GLN A 461 6.68 15.83 -21.93
CA GLN A 461 6.86 17.26 -21.76
C GLN A 461 6.54 17.96 -23.08
N LEU A 462 5.62 18.91 -23.05
CA LEU A 462 5.12 19.64 -24.21
C LEU A 462 5.61 21.09 -24.15
N VAL A 463 6.61 21.43 -24.96
CA VAL A 463 7.21 22.78 -24.96
C VAL A 463 6.48 23.64 -25.99
N ILE A 464 6.04 24.83 -25.56
CA ILE A 464 5.33 25.79 -26.40
C ILE A 464 5.98 27.18 -26.32
N GLY A 465 6.43 27.66 -27.47
CA GLY A 465 6.95 29.02 -27.67
C GLY A 465 6.12 29.80 -28.70
N ALA A 466 6.57 31.02 -29.01
CA ALA A 466 5.91 31.87 -30.00
C ALA A 466 5.75 31.18 -31.37
N ARG A 467 6.79 30.50 -31.85
CA ARG A 467 6.77 29.76 -33.12
C ARG A 467 5.74 28.63 -33.11
N GLU A 468 5.72 27.82 -32.06
CA GLU A 468 4.79 26.70 -31.92
C GLU A 468 3.34 27.20 -31.85
N ARG A 469 3.09 28.29 -31.11
CA ARG A 469 1.78 28.95 -31.00
C ARG A 469 1.27 29.44 -32.35
N GLU A 470 2.09 30.18 -33.10
CA GLU A 470 1.71 30.72 -34.41
C GLU A 470 1.39 29.61 -35.41
N ALA A 471 2.13 28.50 -35.35
CA ALA A 471 1.94 27.36 -36.22
C ALA A 471 0.85 26.36 -35.76
N GLY A 472 0.26 26.54 -34.57
CA GLY A 472 -0.69 25.57 -34.01
C GLY A 472 -0.06 24.20 -33.69
N THR A 473 1.23 24.19 -33.36
CA THR A 473 2.02 22.99 -33.10
C THR A 473 2.56 22.98 -31.67
N VAL A 474 3.19 21.88 -31.26
CA VAL A 474 3.89 21.77 -29.98
C VAL A 474 5.11 20.86 -30.11
N ALA A 475 6.16 21.19 -29.37
CA ALA A 475 7.33 20.34 -29.27
C ALA A 475 7.13 19.25 -28.21
N VAL A 476 7.05 18.00 -28.65
CA VAL A 476 6.86 16.82 -27.80
C VAL A 476 8.21 16.23 -27.44
N ARG A 477 8.43 16.04 -26.13
CA ARG A 477 9.59 15.33 -25.57
C ARG A 477 9.09 14.20 -24.67
N ARG A 478 9.63 12.98 -24.84
CA ARG A 478 9.30 11.81 -24.01
C ARG A 478 10.48 11.44 -23.12
N ILE A 479 10.19 11.06 -21.87
CA ILE A 479 11.24 10.60 -20.96
C ILE A 479 11.95 9.37 -21.54
N GLY A 480 13.28 9.34 -21.44
CA GLY A 480 14.10 8.25 -22.00
C GLY A 480 14.46 8.40 -23.49
N SER A 481 13.80 9.29 -24.23
CA SER A 481 14.19 9.62 -25.61
C SER A 481 14.98 10.94 -25.66
N ARG A 482 15.95 11.01 -26.59
CA ARG A 482 16.67 12.26 -26.93
C ARG A 482 15.94 13.04 -28.02
N ASP A 483 14.97 12.41 -28.70
CA ASP A 483 14.30 12.99 -29.85
C ASP A 483 13.25 14.00 -29.41
N GLN A 484 13.11 15.04 -30.21
CA GLN A 484 12.05 16.03 -30.11
C GLN A 484 11.29 16.04 -31.42
N GLN A 485 9.97 15.93 -31.32
CA GLN A 485 9.09 15.97 -32.49
C GLN A 485 8.20 17.20 -32.38
N ILE A 486 8.03 17.93 -33.48
CA ILE A 486 7.08 19.04 -33.56
C ILE A 486 5.84 18.48 -34.24
N LEU A 487 4.73 18.44 -33.50
CA LEU A 487 3.48 17.86 -33.96
C LEU A 487 2.33 18.87 -33.84
N PRO A 488 1.28 18.78 -34.67
CA PRO A 488 0.04 19.53 -34.49
C PRO A 488 -0.57 19.25 -33.11
N VAL A 489 -1.10 20.30 -32.46
CA VAL A 489 -1.69 20.16 -31.12
C VAL A 489 -2.81 19.12 -31.08
N GLU A 490 -3.69 19.12 -32.09
CA GLU A 490 -4.82 18.19 -32.16
C GLU A 490 -4.39 16.71 -32.28
N GLU A 491 -3.29 16.44 -33.00
CA GLU A 491 -2.74 15.10 -33.12
C GLU A 491 -2.19 14.61 -31.78
N VAL A 492 -1.50 15.49 -31.05
CA VAL A 492 -0.96 15.20 -29.71
C VAL A 492 -2.08 14.95 -28.71
N LEU A 493 -3.15 15.76 -28.72
CA LEU A 493 -4.30 15.56 -27.84
C LEU A 493 -4.92 14.17 -28.04
N LYS A 494 -5.18 13.79 -29.30
CA LYS A 494 -5.79 12.51 -29.63
C LYS A 494 -4.89 11.32 -29.27
N SER A 495 -3.58 11.42 -29.55
CA SER A 495 -2.63 10.36 -29.20
C SER A 495 -2.53 10.16 -27.69
N LEU A 496 -2.44 11.25 -26.91
CA LEU A 496 -2.29 11.15 -25.46
C LEU A 496 -3.59 10.76 -24.76
N GLU A 497 -4.76 11.10 -25.32
CA GLU A 497 -6.04 10.60 -24.87
C GLU A 497 -6.12 9.07 -24.99
N GLU A 498 -5.66 8.50 -26.11
CA GLU A 498 -5.60 7.05 -26.29
C GLU A 498 -4.63 6.39 -25.30
N ASP A 499 -3.42 6.93 -25.17
CA ASP A 499 -2.39 6.41 -24.26
C ASP A 499 -2.83 6.49 -22.77
N ALA A 500 -3.73 7.40 -22.42
CA ALA A 500 -4.24 7.59 -21.07
C ALA A 500 -5.31 6.55 -20.66
N LYS A 501 -5.89 5.81 -21.62
CA LYS A 501 -6.92 4.81 -21.34
C LYS A 501 -6.33 3.66 -20.51
N LEU A 502 -7.17 3.10 -19.65
CA LEU A 502 -6.81 1.91 -18.89
C LEU A 502 -6.73 0.70 -19.84
N PRO A 503 -5.71 -0.17 -19.70
CA PRO A 503 -5.58 -1.41 -20.48
C PRO A 503 -6.69 -2.46 -20.24
#